data_AF-A0A511ZKV9-F1
#
_entry.id   AF-A0A511ZKV9-F1
#
_cell.length_a   1.000
_cell.length_b   1.000
_cell.length_c   1.000
_cell.angle_alpha   90.00
_cell.angle_beta   90.00
_cell.angle_gamma   90.00
#
_symmetry.space_group_name_H-M   'P 1'
#
loop_
_entity.id
_entity.type
_entity.pdbx_description
1 polymer ?
#
loop_
_entity_poly.entity_id
_entity_poly.type
_entity_poly.pdbx_seq_one_letter_code
_entity_poly.pdbx_strand_id
1 'polypeptide(L)' 'MRTNIILRLLLVGFFLYIAWPMIPQSTSSLEFLFWGCWLLFAFVFIGANLATLLKMSRPPVMEQEGINKKKLRSH' A
#
# COMPACT_ATOMS: atom_id res chain seq x y z
N MET A 1 -6.74 14.64 -6.54
CA MET A 1 -6.50 13.38 -7.28
C MET A 1 -6.98 12.23 -6.39
N ARG A 2 -7.86 11.35 -6.86
CA ARG A 2 -8.35 10.22 -6.04
C ARG A 2 -7.24 9.19 -5.87
N THR A 3 -6.79 8.96 -4.65
CA THR A 3 -5.75 7.98 -4.32
C THR A 3 -6.37 6.57 -4.35
N ASN A 4 -6.18 5.83 -5.44
CA ASN A 4 -6.75 4.48 -5.59
C ASN A 4 -5.88 3.42 -4.90
N ILE A 5 -5.93 3.37 -3.56
CA ILE A 5 -5.10 2.46 -2.75
C ILE A 5 -5.48 0.99 -3.00
N ILE A 6 -6.78 0.70 -3.12
CA ILE A 6 -7.28 -0.66 -3.38
C ILE A 6 -6.72 -1.21 -4.70
N LEU A 7 -6.73 -0.39 -5.76
CA LEU A 7 -6.18 -0.76 -7.06
C LEU A 7 -4.67 -1.06 -6.96
N ARG A 8 -3.92 -0.27 -6.19
CA ARG A 8 -2.48 -0.49 -5.97
C ARG A 8 -2.19 -1.81 -5.26
N LEU A 9 -2.98 -2.14 -4.24
CA LEU A 9 -2.86 -3.43 -3.52
C LEU A 9 -3.20 -4.61 -4.44
N LEU A 10 -4.25 -4.47 -5.26
CA LEU A 10 -4.64 -5.52 -6.21
C LEU A 10 -3.57 -5.73 -7.29
N LEU A 11 -2.96 -4.64 -7.78
CA LEU A 11 -1.86 -4.68 -8.75
C LEU A 11 -0.62 -5.39 -8.17
N VAL A 12 -0.23 -5.10 -6.93
CA VAL A 12 0.94 -5.74 -6.34
C VAL A 12 0.70 -7.23 -6.06
N GLY A 13 -0.53 -7.60 -5.68
CA GLY A 13 -0.95 -9.00 -5.56
C GLY A 13 -0.88 -9.74 -6.89
N PHE A 14 -1.33 -9.09 -7.97
CA PHE A 14 -1.21 -9.63 -9.33
C PHE A 14 0.25 -9.87 -9.73
N PHE A 15 1.15 -8.92 -9.48
CA PHE A 15 2.56 -9.11 -9.77
C PHE A 15 3.22 -10.19 -8.89
N LEU A 16 2.82 -10.32 -7.62
CA LEU A 16 3.27 -11.39 -6.73
C LEU A 16 2.87 -12.77 -7.25
N TYR A 17 1.65 -12.90 -7.76
CA TYR A 17 1.18 -14.15 -8.35
C TYR A 17 2.04 -14.56 -9.56
N ILE A 18 2.40 -13.61 -10.42
CA ILE A 18 3.29 -13.86 -11.58
C ILE A 18 4.72 -14.16 -11.13
N ALA A 19 5.20 -13.48 -10.10
CA ALA A 19 6.55 -13.67 -9.56
C ALA A 19 6.73 -15.03 -8.89
N TRP A 20 5.69 -15.56 -8.24
CA TRP A 20 5.75 -16.79 -7.44
C TRP A 20 6.37 -18.00 -8.17
N PRO A 21 5.95 -18.37 -9.40
CA PRO A 21 6.56 -19.47 -10.14
C PRO A 21 7.99 -19.19 -10.62
N MET A 22 8.41 -17.92 -10.71
CA MET A 22 9.74 -17.56 -11.22
C MET A 22 10.85 -17.72 -10.16
N ILE A 23 10.50 -17.60 -8.88
CA ILE A 23 11.44 -17.77 -7.76
C ILE A 23 12.11 -19.16 -7.77
N PRO A 24 11.37 -20.29 -7.79
CA PRO A 24 11.99 -21.63 -7.78
C PRO A 24 12.67 -22.00 -9.10
N GLN A 25 12.39 -21.28 -10.19
CA GLN A 25 13.04 -21.48 -11.49
C GLN A 25 14.34 -20.70 -11.64
N SER A 26 14.73 -19.92 -10.62
CA SER A 26 15.95 -19.13 -10.65
C SER A 26 17.17 -20.04 -10.61
N THR A 27 18.01 -19.95 -11.63
CA THR A 27 19.21 -20.78 -11.79
C THR A 27 20.49 -20.03 -11.45
N SER A 28 20.45 -18.69 -11.49
CA SER A 28 21.59 -17.84 -11.17
C SER A 28 21.44 -17.15 -9.80
N SER A 29 22.59 -16.89 -9.15
CA SER A 29 22.62 -16.11 -7.90
C SER A 29 22.05 -14.69 -8.08
N LEU A 30 22.17 -14.13 -9.28
CA LEU A 30 21.64 -12.81 -9.62
C LEU A 30 20.10 -12.82 -9.65
N GLU A 31 19.49 -13.84 -10.28
CA GLU A 31 18.04 -14.02 -10.30
C GLU A 31 17.50 -14.19 -8.87
N PHE A 32 18.17 -14.99 -8.04
CA PHE A 32 17.77 -15.19 -6.65
C PHE A 32 17.79 -13.87 -5.85
N LEU A 33 18.85 -13.07 -6.02
CA LEU A 33 18.95 -11.75 -5.40
C LEU A 33 17.87 -10.79 -5.90
N PHE A 34 17.60 -10.79 -7.20
CA PHE A 34 16.55 -9.97 -7.81
C PHE A 34 15.18 -10.29 -7.22
N TRP A 35 14.81 -11.56 -7.16
CA TRP A 35 13.52 -11.97 -6.58
C TRP A 35 13.45 -11.72 -5.09
N GLY A 36 14.55 -11.89 -4.34
CA GLY A 36 14.61 -11.51 -2.93
C GLY A 36 14.35 -10.01 -2.71
N CYS A 37 15.02 -9.15 -3.49
CA CYS A 37 14.78 -7.70 -3.47
C CYS A 37 13.35 -7.34 -3.90
N TRP A 38 12.81 -8.03 -4.90
CA TRP A 38 11.44 -7.85 -5.36
C TRP A 38 10.41 -8.16 -4.27
N LEU A 39 10.58 -9.27 -3.54
CA LEU A 39 9.70 -9.63 -2.41
C LEU A 39 9.77 -8.60 -1.29
N LEU A 40 10.98 -8.14 -0.94
CA LEU A 40 11.15 -7.09 0.07
C LEU A 40 10.45 -5.79 -0.35
N PHE A 41 10.60 -5.38 -1.61
CA PHE A 41 9.91 -4.22 -2.16
C PHE A 41 8.40 -4.39 -2.09
N ALA A 42 7.87 -5.54 -2.53
CA ALA A 42 6.43 -5.83 -2.48
C ALA A 42 5.90 -5.76 -1.04
N PHE A 43 6.63 -6.32 -0.07
CA PHE A 43 6.26 -6.26 1.34
C PHE A 43 6.16 -4.82 1.87
N VAL A 44 7.19 -4.00 1.64
CA VAL A 44 7.19 -2.58 2.04
C VAL A 44 6.07 -1.81 1.34
N PHE A 45 5.86 -2.05 0.05
CA PHE A 45 4.82 -1.41 -0.74
C PHE A 45 3.42 -1.74 -0.21
N ILE A 46 3.14 -3.01 0.10
CA ILE A 46 1.88 -3.42 0.72
C ILE A 46 1.71 -2.72 2.07
N GLY A 47 2.74 -2.75 2.93
CA GLY A 47 2.69 -2.14 4.26
C GLY A 47 2.40 -0.64 4.23
N ALA A 48 3.05 0.11 3.32
CA ALA A 48 2.83 1.55 3.18
C ALA A 48 1.41 1.90 2.68
N ASN A 49 0.90 1.14 1.71
CA ASN A 49 -0.46 1.33 1.19
C ASN A 49 -1.50 0.93 2.24
N LEU A 50 -1.27 -0.15 2.99
CA LEU A 50 -2.14 -0.59 4.08
C LEU A 50 -2.16 0.42 5.23
N ALA A 51 -1.01 0.96 5.63
CA ALA A 51 -0.93 2.00 6.65
C ALA A 51 -1.69 3.27 6.23
N THR A 52 -1.67 3.61 4.94
CA THR A 52 -2.44 4.73 4.40
C THR A 52 -3.94 4.43 4.40
N LEU A 53 -4.33 3.20 4.05
CA LEU A 53 -5.72 2.75 4.11
C LEU A 53 -6.27 2.82 5.55
N LEU A 54 -5.50 2.36 6.54
CA LEU A 54 -5.84 2.43 7.96
C LEU A 54 -5.90 3.87 8.47
N LYS A 55 -5.01 4.74 7.99
CA LYS A 55 -5.08 6.18 8.28
C LYS A 55 -6.32 6.81 7.65
N MET A 56 -6.78 6.38 6.47
CA MET A 56 -8.00 6.89 5.86
C MET A 56 -9.25 6.61 6.71
N SER A 57 -9.26 5.51 7.47
CA SER A 57 -10.33 5.20 8.43
C SER A 57 -10.36 6.16 9.64
N ARG A 58 -9.34 7.00 9.83
CA ARG A 58 -9.30 8.06 10.83
C ARG A 58 -9.23 9.41 10.11
N PRO A 59 -10.26 10.27 10.16
CA PRO A 59 -10.24 11.52 9.42
C PRO A 59 -8.98 12.32 9.82
N PRO A 60 -8.20 12.85 8.85
CA PRO A 60 -7.00 13.61 9.15
C PRO A 60 -7.34 14.80 10.05
N VAL A 61 -6.46 15.14 10.99
CA VAL A 61 -6.71 16.16 12.04
C VAL A 61 -7.21 17.49 11.45
N MET A 62 -6.73 17.88 10.27
CA MET A 62 -7.17 19.08 9.56
C MET A 62 -8.66 19.05 9.15
N GLU A 63 -9.20 17.88 8.78
CA GLU A 63 -10.64 17.74 8.47
C GLU A 63 -11.49 17.69 9.74
N GLN A 64 -10.94 17.22 10.87
CA GLN A 64 -11.63 17.21 12.17
C GLN A 64 -11.84 18.64 12.70
N GLU A 65 -10.88 19.54 12.52
CA GLU A 65 -10.99 20.95 12.95
C GLU A 65 -12.12 21.71 12.21
N GLY A 66 -12.33 21.41 10.93
CA GLY A 66 -13.41 22.01 10.13
C GLY A 66 -14.82 21.58 10.58
N ILE A 67 -14.97 20.31 10.98
CA ILE A 67 -16.23 19.77 11.50
C ILE A 67 -16.55 20.39 12.87
N ASN A 68 -15.53 20.54 13.73
CA ASN A 68 -15.72 21.10 15.06
C ASN A 68 -16.07 22.60 15.01
N LYS A 69 -15.47 23.37 14.10
CA LYS A 69 -15.83 24.78 13.86
C LYS A 69 -17.27 24.95 13.34
N LYS A 70 -17.77 24.05 12.50
CA LYS A 70 -19.18 24.07 12.07
C LYS A 70 -20.14 23.76 13.22
N LYS A 71 -19.76 22.84 14.11
CA LYS A 71 -20.57 22.47 15.30
C LYS A 71 -20.62 23.58 16.35
N LEU A 72 -19.52 24.33 16.54
CA LEU A 72 -19.49 25.48 17.45
C LEU A 72 -20.29 26.70 16.93
N ARG A 73 -20.50 26.80 15.63
CA ARG A 73 -21.17 27.95 14.99
C ARG A 73 -22.68 27.74 14.80
N SER A 74 -23.19 26.55 15.09
CA SER A 74 -24.61 26.20 15.03
C SER A 74 -25.27 26.14 16.41
N HIS A 75 -24.66 26.76 17.42
CA HIS A 75 -25.13 26.81 18.80
C HIS A 75 -25.08 28.24 19.32
#